data_AF-A0A3B3XGU0-F1
#
_entry.id   AF-A0A3B3XGU0-F1
#
_cell.length_a   1.000
_cell.length_b   1.000
_cell.length_c   1.000
_cell.angle_alpha   90.00
_cell.angle_beta   90.00
_cell.angle_gamma   90.00
#
_symmetry.space_group_name_H-M   'P 1'
#
loop_
_entity.id
_entity.type
_entity.pdbx_description
1 polymer ?
#
loop_
_entity_poly.entity_id
_entity_poly.type
_entity_poly.pdbx_seq_one_letter_code
_entity_poly.pdbx_strand_id
1 'polypeptide(L)'
;MTAYKSNASLKKKLSFELVRIISSLKKENIQLKKTLAEVSHHHAEHNKLVEKLLTLETLQLESRQQLPAKDEKTTSTSEDSPSFSNDEAVSHLQHMLNDALEKNKQWLEYDQQREAYVRAILDKMLWLEKHLNETNQAHSMQHNEEHSYAEAKRQVKEIYESLVKEADLWLDMLKKQVEVTHQELIIAEKRFRAREEELEALTHHLKSEIISKGSPKEECHNSEEEEQQLREETQELQARLKEEKRRSTNFELQASLYQRYMLNHHHADQEKISELERQIKISSQDLEDAKRDSSYLKKQMIRILKKLPRAEGLSPDQAKRDQQDPDSCEEAMPPSSSPGDNPVSSSHTSVLNESVLECPTCQNEYPASEYRELLKHLEICLE
;
A
#
# COMPACT_ATOMS: atom_id res chain seq x y z
N MET A 1 36.00 15.90 22.52
CA MET A 1 36.23 14.44 22.74
C MET A 1 35.15 13.74 23.58
N THR A 2 34.29 14.45 24.31
CA THR A 2 33.24 13.88 25.18
C THR A 2 32.03 13.32 24.42
N ALA A 3 31.60 13.96 23.32
CA ALA A 3 30.47 13.49 22.51
C ALA A 3 30.71 12.13 21.81
N TYR A 4 31.94 11.88 21.36
CA TYR A 4 32.32 10.59 20.73
C TYR A 4 32.31 9.42 21.72
N LYS A 5 32.66 9.67 23.00
CA LYS A 5 32.62 8.64 24.05
C LYS A 5 31.19 8.26 24.45
N SER A 6 30.26 9.22 24.46
CA SER A 6 28.83 8.99 24.75
C SER A 6 28.17 8.08 23.70
N ASN A 7 28.44 8.35 22.42
CA ASN A 7 27.91 7.53 21.32
C ASN A 7 28.44 6.09 21.31
N ALA A 8 29.71 5.88 21.67
CA ALA A 8 30.28 4.54 21.78
C ALA A 8 29.65 3.72 22.93
N SER A 9 29.32 4.37 24.06
CA SER A 9 28.65 3.73 25.18
C SER A 9 27.20 3.34 24.86
N LEU A 10 26.47 4.22 24.16
CA LEU A 10 25.10 3.94 23.71
C LEU A 10 25.05 2.78 22.72
N LYS A 11 25.98 2.73 21.74
CA LYS A 11 26.08 1.62 20.78
C LYS A 11 26.34 0.28 21.47
N LYS A 12 27.23 0.25 22.48
CA LYS A 12 27.50 -0.97 23.26
C LYS A 12 26.28 -1.43 24.05
N LYS A 13 25.52 -0.51 24.64
CA LYS A 13 24.29 -0.83 25.38
C LYS A 13 23.21 -1.41 24.44
N LEU A 14 23.03 -0.79 23.27
CA LEU A 14 22.09 -1.29 22.26
C LEU A 14 22.49 -2.68 21.74
N SER A 15 23.78 -2.90 21.50
CA SER A 15 24.30 -4.20 21.07
C SER A 15 24.06 -5.29 22.12
N PHE A 16 24.25 -4.99 23.41
CA PHE A 16 24.00 -5.94 24.50
C PHE A 16 22.50 -6.28 24.61
N GLU A 17 21.62 -5.29 24.52
CA GLU A 17 20.17 -5.52 24.52
C GLU A 17 19.71 -6.37 23.34
N LEU A 18 20.24 -6.10 22.15
CA LEU A 18 19.93 -6.87 20.95
C LEU A 18 20.37 -8.34 21.08
N VAL A 19 21.56 -8.60 21.66
CA VAL A 19 22.03 -9.96 21.94
C VAL A 19 21.14 -10.67 22.97
N ARG A 20 20.68 -9.95 24.01
CA ARG A 20 19.76 -10.48 25.03
C ARG A 20 18.41 -10.86 24.43
N ILE A 21 17.83 -9.99 23.60
CA ILE A 21 16.55 -10.24 22.91
C ILE A 21 16.68 -11.44 21.97
N ILE A 22 17.72 -11.48 21.14
CA ILE A 22 17.96 -12.61 20.23
C ILE A 22 18.11 -13.92 21.00
N SER A 23 18.82 -13.91 22.13
CA SER A 23 18.99 -15.10 22.97
C SER A 23 17.67 -15.56 23.60
N SER A 24 16.80 -14.64 23.98
CA SER A 24 15.44 -14.94 24.48
C SER A 24 14.57 -15.55 23.39
N LEU A 25 14.53 -14.92 22.21
CA LEU A 25 13.75 -15.39 21.06
C LEU A 25 14.22 -16.78 20.59
N LYS A 26 15.53 -17.06 20.65
CA LYS A 26 16.05 -18.41 20.34
C LYS A 26 15.53 -19.46 21.32
N LYS A 27 15.46 -19.17 22.62
CA LYS A 27 14.91 -20.09 23.62
C LYS A 27 13.42 -20.33 23.41
N GLU A 28 12.67 -19.26 23.15
CA GLU A 28 11.25 -19.33 22.85
C GLU A 28 10.99 -20.14 21.58
N ASN A 29 11.76 -19.94 20.52
CA ASN A 29 11.65 -20.71 19.28
C ASN A 29 11.93 -22.22 19.49
N ILE A 30 12.90 -22.57 20.34
CA ILE A 30 13.16 -23.96 20.72
C ILE A 30 11.95 -24.55 21.46
N GLN A 31 11.35 -23.79 22.39
CA GLN A 31 10.18 -24.23 23.14
C GLN A 31 8.96 -24.40 22.23
N LEU A 32 8.71 -23.46 21.32
CA LEU A 32 7.62 -23.55 20.34
C LEU A 32 7.80 -24.75 19.41
N LYS A 33 9.03 -25.03 18.94
CA LYS A 33 9.32 -26.23 18.14
C LYS A 33 9.02 -27.52 18.91
N LYS A 34 9.33 -27.56 20.20
CA LYS A 34 9.03 -28.71 21.05
C LYS A 34 7.52 -28.90 21.20
N THR A 35 6.79 -27.85 21.51
CA THR A 35 5.32 -27.89 21.63
C THR A 35 4.66 -28.28 20.30
N LEU A 36 5.16 -27.78 19.17
CA LEU A 36 4.66 -28.16 17.85
C LEU A 36 4.86 -29.66 17.60
N ALA A 37 6.04 -30.20 17.91
CA ALA A 37 6.31 -31.64 17.77
C ALA A 37 5.40 -32.49 18.67
N GLU A 38 5.15 -32.04 19.90
CA GLU A 38 4.22 -32.70 20.83
C GLU A 38 2.78 -32.67 20.28
N VAL A 39 2.30 -31.54 19.76
CA VAL A 39 0.96 -31.42 19.16
C VAL A 39 0.84 -32.31 17.92
N SER A 40 1.85 -32.32 17.04
CA SER A 40 1.87 -33.19 15.87
C SER A 40 1.82 -34.67 16.25
N HIS A 41 2.52 -35.07 17.33
CA HIS A 41 2.46 -36.43 17.84
C HIS A 41 1.06 -36.80 18.35
N HIS A 42 0.43 -35.94 19.16
CA HIS A 42 -0.95 -36.17 19.62
C HIS A 42 -1.93 -36.24 18.45
N HIS A 43 -1.78 -35.37 17.45
CA HIS A 43 -2.62 -35.39 16.26
C HIS A 43 -2.49 -36.72 15.50
N ALA A 44 -1.28 -37.25 15.36
CA ALA A 44 -1.06 -38.55 14.74
C ALA A 44 -1.72 -39.71 15.52
N GLU A 45 -1.61 -39.71 16.85
CA GLU A 45 -2.27 -40.71 17.71
C GLU A 45 -3.80 -40.61 17.62
N HIS A 46 -4.36 -39.40 17.63
CA HIS A 46 -5.79 -39.18 17.43
C HIS A 46 -6.27 -39.69 16.07
N ASN A 47 -5.54 -39.39 14.99
CA ASN A 47 -5.89 -39.89 13.66
C ASN A 47 -5.88 -41.42 13.61
N LYS A 48 -4.89 -42.06 14.25
CA LYS A 48 -4.82 -43.53 14.35
C LYS A 48 -6.00 -44.13 15.13
N LEU A 49 -6.51 -43.43 16.15
CA LEU A 49 -7.72 -43.84 16.86
C LEU A 49 -8.97 -43.68 16.00
N VAL A 50 -9.07 -42.59 15.24
CA VAL A 50 -10.17 -42.36 14.30
C VAL A 50 -10.19 -43.44 13.22
N GLU A 51 -9.03 -43.78 12.63
CA GLU A 51 -8.93 -44.89 11.68
C GLU A 51 -9.41 -46.21 12.28
N LYS A 52 -9.01 -46.55 13.51
CA LYS A 52 -9.48 -47.75 14.21
C LYS A 52 -11.00 -47.73 14.42
N LEU A 53 -11.57 -46.60 14.84
CA LEU A 53 -13.01 -46.47 15.02
C LEU A 53 -13.75 -46.65 13.69
N LEU A 54 -13.26 -46.06 12.60
CA LEU A 54 -13.83 -46.25 11.27
C LEU A 54 -13.77 -47.70 10.81
N THR A 55 -12.67 -48.42 11.07
CA THR A 55 -12.58 -49.85 10.73
C THR A 55 -13.57 -50.70 11.53
N LEU A 56 -13.76 -50.39 12.82
CA LEU A 56 -14.73 -51.10 13.66
C LEU A 56 -16.17 -50.84 13.22
N GLU A 57 -16.50 -49.60 12.89
CA GLU A 57 -17.82 -49.23 12.36
C GLU A 57 -18.11 -49.96 11.04
N THR A 58 -17.12 -50.02 10.15
CA THR A 58 -17.21 -50.73 8.87
C THR A 58 -17.48 -52.23 9.09
N LEU A 59 -16.75 -52.87 10.01
CA LEU A 59 -16.95 -54.28 10.35
C LEU A 59 -18.32 -54.53 11.02
N GLN A 60 -18.82 -53.60 11.86
CA GLN A 60 -20.15 -53.71 12.46
C GLN A 60 -21.25 -53.62 11.38
N LEU A 61 -21.11 -52.71 10.42
CA LEU A 61 -22.04 -52.58 9.30
C LEU A 61 -22.02 -53.83 8.42
N GLU A 62 -20.84 -54.37 8.10
CA GLU A 62 -20.71 -55.63 7.36
C GLU A 62 -21.34 -56.81 8.12
N SER A 63 -21.11 -56.91 9.43
CA SER A 63 -21.74 -57.95 10.27
C SER A 63 -23.26 -57.84 10.33
N ARG A 64 -23.82 -56.62 10.27
CA ARG A 64 -25.27 -56.40 10.20
C ARG A 64 -25.85 -56.74 8.83
N GLN A 65 -25.10 -56.51 7.75
CA GLN A 65 -25.51 -56.83 6.38
C GLN A 65 -25.37 -58.32 6.04
N GLN A 66 -24.46 -59.05 6.70
CA GLN A 66 -24.24 -60.48 6.49
C GLN A 66 -25.22 -61.40 7.25
N LEU A 67 -26.22 -60.88 7.97
CA LEU A 67 -27.29 -61.70 8.54
C LEU A 67 -28.25 -62.14 7.42
N PRO A 68 -28.28 -63.43 7.02
CA PRO A 68 -29.29 -63.90 6.08
C PRO A 68 -30.65 -63.93 6.78
N ALA A 69 -31.69 -63.50 6.06
CA ALA A 69 -33.08 -63.81 6.41
C ALA A 69 -33.25 -65.34 6.42
N LYS A 70 -33.10 -65.96 7.59
CA LYS A 70 -33.54 -67.34 7.81
C LYS A 70 -35.04 -67.33 8.06
N ASP A 71 -35.80 -67.37 6.97
CA ASP A 71 -37.09 -68.04 6.96
C ASP A 71 -36.84 -69.54 7.11
N GLU A 72 -36.96 -70.08 8.34
CA GLU A 72 -37.05 -71.52 8.55
C GLU A 72 -38.16 -71.84 9.56
N LYS A 73 -39.30 -72.21 8.99
CA LYS A 73 -40.42 -72.91 9.63
C LYS A 73 -39.92 -74.23 10.23
N THR A 74 -39.92 -74.34 11.56
CA THR A 74 -39.95 -75.62 12.27
C THR A 74 -40.93 -75.55 13.44
N THR A 75 -42.15 -76.07 13.21
CA THR A 75 -42.87 -76.93 14.16
C THR A 75 -41.87 -77.98 14.71
N SER A 76 -41.77 -78.30 16.01
CA SER A 76 -42.83 -78.57 16.98
C SER A 76 -42.26 -78.81 18.39
N THR A 77 -43.00 -78.35 19.40
CA THR A 77 -43.25 -78.94 20.74
C THR A 77 -42.09 -79.10 21.75
N SER A 78 -42.14 -78.33 22.84
CA SER A 78 -42.17 -78.91 24.20
C SER A 78 -42.77 -77.92 25.18
N GLU A 79 -43.71 -78.45 25.96
CA GLU A 79 -44.55 -77.80 26.96
C GLU A 79 -43.72 -77.25 28.13
N ASP A 80 -44.00 -76.00 28.50
CA ASP A 80 -44.24 -75.54 29.88
C ASP A 80 -44.17 -74.01 29.91
N SER A 81 -45.32 -73.37 29.69
CA SER A 81 -45.55 -72.01 30.16
C SER A 81 -47.03 -71.80 30.43
N PRO A 82 -47.37 -71.11 31.52
CA PRO A 82 -48.76 -70.88 31.91
C PRO A 82 -49.45 -70.04 30.83
N SER A 83 -50.71 -70.37 30.59
CA SER A 83 -51.64 -69.66 29.71
C SER A 83 -51.71 -68.17 30.08
N PHE A 84 -50.89 -67.33 29.44
CA PHE A 84 -51.13 -65.91 29.31
C PHE A 84 -52.02 -65.67 28.09
N SER A 85 -53.06 -64.85 28.27
CA SER A 85 -54.01 -64.50 27.23
C SER A 85 -53.27 -63.86 26.04
N ASN A 86 -53.62 -64.23 24.80
CA ASN A 86 -53.03 -63.63 23.58
C ASN A 86 -53.11 -62.09 23.56
N ASP A 87 -54.08 -61.49 24.26
CA ASP A 87 -54.22 -60.04 24.43
C ASP A 87 -53.05 -59.40 25.20
N GLU A 88 -52.45 -60.13 26.13
CA GLU A 88 -51.39 -59.62 27.02
C GLU A 88 -50.04 -59.58 26.28
N ALA A 89 -49.78 -60.57 25.42
CA ALA A 89 -48.61 -60.59 24.53
C ALA A 89 -48.69 -59.49 23.46
N VAL A 90 -49.86 -59.26 22.87
CA VAL A 90 -50.09 -58.17 21.91
C VAL A 90 -49.91 -56.80 22.57
N SER A 91 -50.45 -56.62 23.78
CA SER A 91 -50.28 -55.40 24.56
C SER A 91 -48.81 -55.12 24.90
N HIS A 92 -48.04 -56.16 25.25
CA HIS A 92 -46.62 -56.04 25.52
C HIS A 92 -45.82 -55.63 24.27
N LEU A 93 -46.09 -56.24 23.12
CA LEU A 93 -45.46 -55.86 21.85
C LEU A 93 -45.81 -54.43 21.43
N GLN A 94 -47.05 -54.01 21.64
CA GLN A 94 -47.49 -52.65 21.33
C GLN A 94 -46.81 -51.62 22.24
N HIS A 95 -46.62 -51.94 23.52
CA HIS A 95 -45.84 -51.12 24.44
C HIS A 95 -44.37 -51.02 23.99
N MET A 96 -43.74 -52.14 23.61
CA MET A 96 -42.35 -52.15 23.12
C MET A 96 -42.18 -51.33 21.84
N LEU A 97 -43.15 -51.39 20.92
CA LEU A 97 -43.13 -50.60 19.69
C LEU A 97 -43.23 -49.11 19.98
N ASN A 98 -44.15 -48.71 20.86
CA ASN A 98 -44.30 -47.30 21.26
C ASN A 98 -43.04 -46.76 21.94
N ASP A 99 -42.42 -47.54 22.82
CA ASP A 99 -41.15 -47.18 23.47
C ASP A 99 -39.99 -47.05 22.46
N ALA A 100 -39.91 -47.96 21.48
CA ALA A 100 -38.92 -47.88 20.42
C ALA A 100 -39.13 -46.65 19.51
N LEU A 101 -40.39 -46.31 19.19
CA LEU A 101 -40.72 -45.13 18.40
C LEU A 101 -40.39 -43.83 19.15
N GLU A 102 -40.70 -43.76 20.44
CA GLU A 102 -40.38 -42.59 21.27
C GLU A 102 -38.85 -42.41 21.40
N LYS A 103 -38.11 -43.49 21.60
CA LYS A 103 -36.64 -43.45 21.61
C LYS A 103 -36.06 -43.01 20.27
N ASN A 104 -36.61 -43.49 19.15
CA ASN A 104 -36.19 -43.04 17.81
C ASN A 104 -36.44 -41.55 17.62
N LYS A 105 -37.58 -41.04 18.09
CA LYS A 105 -37.89 -39.60 18.05
C LYS A 105 -36.87 -38.78 18.85
N GLN A 106 -36.54 -39.22 20.06
CA GLN A 106 -35.54 -38.55 20.90
C GLN A 106 -34.15 -38.56 20.27
N TRP A 107 -33.74 -39.67 19.65
CA TRP A 107 -32.47 -39.75 18.92
C TRP A 107 -32.44 -38.81 17.72
N LEU A 108 -33.55 -38.69 16.98
CA LEU A 108 -33.66 -37.77 15.85
C LEU A 108 -33.56 -36.30 16.31
N GLU A 109 -34.23 -35.92 17.39
CA GLU A 109 -34.14 -34.57 17.95
C GLU A 109 -32.72 -34.26 18.42
N TYR A 110 -32.06 -35.21 19.10
CA TYR A 110 -30.65 -35.09 19.50
C TYR A 110 -29.72 -34.93 18.30
N ASP A 111 -29.95 -35.71 17.24
CA ASP A 111 -29.16 -35.66 16.01
C ASP A 111 -29.26 -34.28 15.33
N GLN A 112 -30.48 -33.75 15.19
CA GLN A 112 -30.73 -32.42 14.63
C GLN A 112 -30.08 -31.30 15.45
N GLN A 113 -30.14 -31.38 16.78
CA GLN A 113 -29.49 -30.42 17.66
C GLN A 113 -27.97 -30.46 17.52
N ARG A 114 -27.39 -31.67 17.46
CA ARG A 114 -25.95 -31.86 17.24
C ARG A 114 -25.52 -31.30 15.89
N GLU A 115 -26.29 -31.55 14.83
CA GLU A 115 -26.03 -30.99 13.51
C GLU A 115 -26.10 -29.46 13.51
N ALA A 116 -27.11 -28.87 14.14
CA ALA A 116 -27.26 -27.42 14.25
C ALA A 116 -26.07 -26.79 15.00
N TYR A 117 -25.62 -27.43 16.08
CA TYR A 117 -24.46 -27.01 16.85
C TYR A 117 -23.16 -27.06 16.02
N VAL A 118 -22.94 -28.15 15.27
CA VAL A 118 -21.77 -28.29 14.40
C VAL A 118 -21.80 -27.24 13.28
N ARG A 119 -22.95 -27.00 12.65
CA ARG A 119 -23.09 -25.93 11.64
C ARG A 119 -22.72 -24.57 12.21
N ALA A 120 -23.23 -24.22 13.39
CA ALA A 120 -22.91 -22.95 14.03
C ALA A 120 -21.42 -22.79 14.35
N ILE A 121 -20.73 -23.88 14.74
CA ILE A 121 -19.27 -23.86 14.94
C ILE A 121 -18.54 -23.62 13.61
N LEU A 122 -18.94 -24.32 12.54
CA LEU A 122 -18.32 -24.17 11.23
C LEU A 122 -18.50 -22.75 10.70
N ASP A 123 -19.70 -22.18 10.82
CA ASP A 123 -19.98 -20.80 10.41
C ASP A 123 -19.08 -19.81 11.16
N LYS A 124 -18.91 -19.99 12.47
CA LYS A 124 -18.02 -19.17 13.29
C LYS A 124 -16.55 -19.35 12.88
N MET A 125 -16.13 -20.57 12.58
CA MET A 125 -14.77 -20.88 12.14
C MET A 125 -14.45 -20.20 10.81
N LEU A 126 -15.35 -20.30 9.84
CA LEU A 126 -15.23 -19.65 8.53
C LEU A 126 -15.20 -18.12 8.65
N TRP A 127 -16.05 -17.56 9.52
CA TRP A 127 -16.04 -16.13 9.79
C TRP A 127 -14.70 -15.67 10.39
N LEU A 128 -14.18 -16.39 11.38
CA LEU A 128 -12.88 -16.08 12.00
C LEU A 128 -11.72 -16.21 11.00
N GLU A 129 -11.74 -17.23 10.14
CA GLU A 129 -10.73 -17.42 9.10
C GLU A 129 -10.74 -16.27 8.10
N LYS A 130 -11.93 -15.86 7.64
CA LYS A 130 -12.08 -14.70 6.75
C LYS A 130 -11.55 -13.42 7.40
N HIS A 131 -11.97 -13.14 8.62
CA HIS A 131 -11.54 -11.95 9.37
C HIS A 131 -10.02 -11.94 9.60
N LEU A 132 -9.42 -13.09 9.93
CA LEU A 132 -7.97 -13.22 10.09
C LEU A 132 -7.24 -12.93 8.77
N ASN A 133 -7.75 -13.44 7.66
CA ASN A 133 -7.14 -13.23 6.35
C ASN A 133 -7.21 -11.75 5.92
N GLU A 134 -8.36 -11.10 6.12
CA GLU A 134 -8.54 -9.66 5.85
C GLU A 134 -7.61 -8.81 6.72
N THR A 135 -7.50 -9.14 8.02
CA THR A 135 -6.60 -8.44 8.94
C THR A 135 -5.13 -8.60 8.52
N ASN A 136 -4.73 -9.81 8.11
CA ASN A 136 -3.38 -10.07 7.63
C ASN A 136 -3.09 -9.34 6.31
N GLN A 137 -4.06 -9.27 5.40
CA GLN A 137 -3.93 -8.54 4.14
C GLN A 137 -3.80 -7.03 4.39
N ALA A 138 -4.62 -6.46 5.28
CA ALA A 138 -4.53 -5.06 5.68
C ALA A 138 -3.16 -4.75 6.29
N HIS A 139 -2.67 -5.60 7.19
CA HIS A 139 -1.34 -5.44 7.79
C HIS A 139 -0.21 -5.54 6.76
N SER A 140 -0.33 -6.45 5.77
CA SER A 140 0.64 -6.57 4.68
C SER A 140 0.68 -5.32 3.79
N MET A 141 -0.49 -4.76 3.45
CA MET A 141 -0.58 -3.54 2.65
C MET A 141 0.06 -2.35 3.40
N GLN A 142 -0.24 -2.20 4.68
CA GLN A 142 0.31 -1.12 5.51
C GLN A 142 1.84 -1.18 5.59
N HIS A 143 2.42 -2.37 5.80
CA HIS A 143 3.88 -2.51 5.86
C HIS A 143 4.56 -2.22 4.51
N ASN A 144 3.87 -2.48 3.40
CA ASN A 144 4.39 -2.20 2.05
C ASN A 144 4.39 -0.69 1.75
N GLU A 145 3.34 0.02 2.16
CA GLU A 145 3.24 1.48 2.06
C GLU A 145 4.25 2.20 2.96
N GLU A 146 4.42 1.74 4.21
CA GLU A 146 5.41 2.29 5.13
C GLU A 146 6.84 2.08 4.61
N HIS A 147 7.13 0.91 4.00
CA HIS A 147 8.43 0.66 3.37
C HIS A 147 8.65 1.59 2.15
N SER A 148 7.63 1.74 1.29
CA SER A 148 7.67 2.63 0.13
C SER A 148 7.93 4.08 0.53
N TYR A 149 7.22 4.59 1.54
CA TYR A 149 7.44 5.95 2.06
C TYR A 149 8.82 6.12 2.69
N ALA A 150 9.29 5.14 3.46
CA ALA A 150 10.63 5.17 4.07
C ALA A 150 11.74 5.14 3.00
N GLU A 151 11.53 4.41 1.91
CA GLU A 151 12.45 4.32 0.78
C GLU A 151 12.49 5.60 -0.05
N ALA A 152 11.33 6.18 -0.38
CA ALA A 152 11.24 7.49 -1.02
C ALA A 152 11.93 8.59 -0.17
N LYS A 153 11.72 8.57 1.15
CA LYS A 153 12.38 9.49 2.08
C LYS A 153 13.90 9.31 2.10
N ARG A 154 14.39 8.07 1.97
CA ARG A 154 15.83 7.76 1.89
C ARG A 154 16.43 8.32 0.59
N GLN A 155 15.76 8.11 -0.54
CA GLN A 155 16.19 8.63 -1.84
C GLN A 155 16.27 10.16 -1.85
N VAL A 156 15.24 10.84 -1.34
CA VAL A 156 15.24 12.30 -1.21
C VAL A 156 16.41 12.77 -0.35
N LYS A 157 16.69 12.09 0.77
CA LYS A 157 17.82 12.42 1.63
C LYS A 157 19.15 12.29 0.91
N GLU A 158 19.35 11.23 0.14
CA GLU A 158 20.59 11.01 -0.64
C GLU A 158 20.80 12.08 -1.71
N ILE A 159 19.72 12.48 -2.41
CA ILE A 159 19.77 13.57 -3.40
C ILE A 159 20.20 14.87 -2.73
N TYR A 160 19.56 15.24 -1.61
CA TYR A 160 19.93 16.45 -0.86
C TYR A 160 21.38 16.40 -0.37
N GLU A 161 21.82 15.27 0.17
CA GLU A 161 23.22 15.10 0.61
C GLU A 161 24.22 15.23 -0.56
N SER A 162 23.86 14.77 -1.77
CA SER A 162 24.71 14.94 -2.95
C SER A 162 24.78 16.39 -3.39
N LEU A 163 23.65 17.11 -3.39
CA LEU A 163 23.57 18.50 -3.80
C LEU A 163 24.37 19.41 -2.87
N VAL A 164 24.32 19.13 -1.56
CA VAL A 164 25.11 19.87 -0.56
C VAL A 164 26.60 19.65 -0.78
N LYS A 165 27.03 18.41 -1.04
CA LYS A 165 28.45 18.11 -1.34
C LYS A 165 28.92 18.84 -2.60
N GLU A 166 28.09 18.90 -3.62
CA GLU A 166 28.41 19.65 -4.83
C GLU A 166 28.52 21.15 -4.53
N ALA A 167 27.57 21.73 -3.81
CA ALA A 167 27.63 23.13 -3.40
C ALA A 167 28.91 23.46 -2.59
N ASP A 168 29.35 22.57 -1.69
CA ASP A 168 30.59 22.74 -0.94
C ASP A 168 31.83 22.75 -1.85
N LEU A 169 31.87 21.88 -2.87
CA LEU A 169 32.96 21.85 -3.85
C LEU A 169 33.01 23.15 -4.66
N TRP A 170 31.85 23.65 -5.11
CA TRP A 170 31.74 24.91 -5.82
C TRP A 170 32.17 26.10 -4.96
N LEU A 171 31.76 26.11 -3.68
CA LEU A 171 32.15 27.13 -2.72
C LEU A 171 33.67 27.17 -2.54
N ASP A 172 34.32 26.02 -2.38
CA ASP A 172 35.77 25.94 -2.21
C ASP A 172 36.52 26.35 -3.49
N MET A 173 36.01 26.02 -4.66
CA MET A 173 36.56 26.49 -5.94
C MET A 173 36.46 28.01 -6.04
N LEU A 174 35.30 28.60 -5.73
CA LEU A 174 35.10 30.04 -5.77
C LEU A 174 36.01 30.76 -4.76
N LYS A 175 36.16 30.23 -3.54
CA LYS A 175 37.10 30.79 -2.55
C LYS A 175 38.53 30.82 -3.07
N LYS A 176 39.00 29.73 -3.69
CA LYS A 176 40.34 29.68 -4.30
C LYS A 176 40.48 30.68 -5.43
N GLN A 177 39.45 30.83 -6.28
CA GLN A 177 39.47 31.81 -7.36
C GLN A 177 39.55 33.24 -6.82
N VAL A 178 38.78 33.56 -5.77
CA VAL A 178 38.82 34.88 -5.11
C VAL A 178 40.19 35.15 -4.50
N GLU A 179 40.83 34.15 -3.88
CA GLU A 179 42.18 34.29 -3.33
C GLU A 179 43.21 34.60 -4.42
N VAL A 180 43.16 33.89 -5.55
CA VAL A 180 44.06 34.12 -6.69
C VAL A 180 43.86 35.52 -7.27
N THR A 181 42.61 35.92 -7.53
CA THR A 181 42.34 37.26 -8.10
C THR A 181 42.72 38.37 -7.12
N HIS A 182 42.55 38.15 -5.82
CA HIS A 182 43.00 39.09 -4.80
C HIS A 182 44.53 39.25 -4.80
N GLN A 183 45.28 38.15 -4.92
CA GLN A 183 46.75 38.20 -5.03
C GLN A 183 47.21 38.92 -6.31
N GLU A 184 46.57 38.65 -7.44
CA GLU A 184 46.86 39.34 -8.71
C GLU A 184 46.58 40.85 -8.60
N LEU A 185 45.49 41.23 -7.93
CA LEU A 185 45.14 42.63 -7.67
C LEU A 185 46.23 43.33 -6.83
N ILE A 186 46.69 42.70 -5.76
CA ILE A 186 47.78 43.23 -4.92
C ILE A 186 49.06 43.44 -5.75
N ILE A 187 49.39 42.50 -6.64
CA ILE A 187 50.55 42.62 -7.52
C ILE A 187 50.37 43.76 -8.51
N ALA A 188 49.19 43.89 -9.12
CA ALA A 188 48.87 44.98 -10.04
C ALA A 188 48.94 46.36 -9.36
N GLU A 189 48.41 46.49 -8.14
CA GLU A 189 48.46 47.72 -7.35
C GLU A 189 49.91 48.13 -7.05
N LYS A 190 50.77 47.18 -6.68
CA LYS A 190 52.21 47.44 -6.47
C LYS A 190 52.90 47.92 -7.75
N ARG A 191 52.58 47.32 -8.90
CA ARG A 191 53.11 47.75 -10.20
C ARG A 191 52.62 49.15 -10.58
N PHE A 192 51.37 49.47 -10.27
CA PHE A 192 50.79 50.78 -10.53
C PHE A 192 51.48 51.86 -9.68
N ARG A 193 51.64 51.63 -8.37
CA ARG A 193 52.38 52.55 -7.49
C ARG A 193 53.81 52.79 -7.97
N ALA A 194 54.53 51.75 -8.39
CA ALA A 194 55.89 51.92 -8.92
C ALA A 194 55.91 52.81 -10.18
N ARG A 195 54.93 52.67 -11.08
CA ARG A 195 54.81 53.54 -12.26
C ARG A 195 54.42 54.97 -11.90
N GLU A 196 53.58 55.17 -10.89
CA GLU A 196 53.27 56.51 -10.38
C GLU A 196 54.53 57.21 -9.84
N GLU A 197 55.33 56.50 -9.05
CA GLU A 197 56.62 57.01 -8.55
C GLU A 197 57.58 57.37 -9.69
N GLU A 198 57.67 56.52 -10.73
CA GLU A 198 58.45 56.80 -11.96
C GLU A 198 57.94 58.05 -12.70
N LEU A 199 56.62 58.19 -12.85
CA LEU A 199 56.00 59.35 -13.50
C LEU A 199 56.24 60.65 -12.71
N GLU A 200 56.15 60.61 -11.38
CA GLU A 200 56.48 61.74 -10.53
C GLU A 200 57.95 62.15 -10.66
N ALA A 201 58.87 61.18 -10.69
CA ALA A 201 60.29 61.43 -10.90
C ALA A 201 60.57 62.06 -12.27
N LEU A 202 59.96 61.54 -13.34
CA LEU A 202 60.07 62.10 -14.69
C LEU A 202 59.46 63.49 -14.78
N THR A 203 58.31 63.72 -14.14
CA THR A 203 57.65 65.04 -14.09
C THR A 203 58.54 66.07 -13.38
N HIS A 204 59.18 65.68 -12.28
CA HIS A 204 60.13 66.53 -11.59
C HIS A 204 61.35 66.82 -12.46
N HIS A 205 61.90 65.81 -13.14
CA HIS A 205 63.00 65.97 -14.10
C HIS A 205 62.63 66.95 -15.22
N LEU A 206 61.49 66.76 -15.87
CA LEU A 206 61.02 67.63 -16.96
C LEU A 206 60.82 69.08 -16.49
N LYS A 207 60.21 69.29 -15.31
CA LYS A 207 60.07 70.63 -14.72
C LYS A 207 61.43 71.25 -14.44
N SER A 208 62.39 70.49 -13.91
CA SER A 208 63.76 70.98 -13.69
C SER A 208 64.48 71.30 -15.00
N GLU A 209 64.24 70.52 -16.06
CA GLU A 209 64.83 70.72 -17.38
C GLU A 209 64.20 71.93 -18.11
N ILE A 210 62.89 72.14 -17.99
CA ILE A 210 62.18 73.34 -18.50
C ILE A 210 62.66 74.61 -17.79
N ILE A 211 62.87 74.55 -16.46
CA ILE A 211 63.45 75.67 -15.70
C ILE A 211 64.93 75.89 -16.08
N SER A 212 65.66 74.81 -16.43
CA SER A 212 67.05 74.86 -16.88
C SER A 212 67.23 75.31 -18.34
N LYS A 213 66.25 75.08 -19.22
CA LYS A 213 66.26 75.42 -20.65
C LYS A 213 65.13 76.40 -20.94
N GLY A 214 65.39 77.69 -20.73
CA GLY A 214 64.47 78.74 -21.17
C GLY A 214 64.35 78.78 -22.70
N SER A 215 63.24 78.26 -23.26
CA SER A 215 62.48 78.73 -24.44
C SER A 215 61.74 77.56 -25.11
N PRO A 216 60.56 77.80 -25.73
CA PRO A 216 59.75 76.74 -26.33
C PRO A 216 60.28 76.38 -27.72
N LYS A 217 60.38 75.09 -28.02
CA LYS A 217 60.60 74.58 -29.37
C LYS A 217 59.64 73.44 -29.67
N GLU A 218 58.95 73.64 -30.79
CA GLU A 218 57.98 72.78 -31.48
C GLU A 218 58.43 71.32 -31.65
N GLU A 219 57.45 70.41 -31.67
CA GLU A 219 57.50 69.20 -32.48
C GLU A 219 56.09 68.87 -33.00
N CYS A 220 55.96 68.82 -34.33
CA CYS A 220 54.71 68.69 -35.10
C CYS A 220 54.73 67.43 -35.99
N HIS A 221 55.29 66.30 -35.51
CA HIS A 221 55.43 65.11 -36.36
C HIS A 221 54.96 63.76 -35.77
N ASN A 222 54.40 63.71 -34.55
CA ASN A 222 53.81 62.47 -33.98
C ASN A 222 52.27 62.40 -34.06
N SER A 223 51.62 63.42 -34.63
CA SER A 223 50.15 63.56 -34.54
C SER A 223 49.36 62.64 -35.47
N GLU A 224 49.89 62.25 -36.64
CA GLU A 224 49.10 61.51 -37.65
C GLU A 224 49.03 60.00 -37.38
N GLU A 225 50.11 59.38 -36.89
CA GLU A 225 50.12 57.97 -36.51
C GLU A 225 49.27 57.70 -35.26
N GLU A 226 49.34 58.58 -34.25
CA GLU A 226 48.47 58.50 -33.08
C GLU A 226 46.99 58.67 -33.45
N GLU A 227 46.69 59.60 -34.37
CA GLU A 227 45.32 59.80 -34.86
C GLU A 227 44.83 58.60 -35.67
N GLN A 228 45.70 57.95 -36.44
CA GLN A 228 45.39 56.72 -37.18
C GLN A 228 45.17 55.51 -36.25
N GLN A 229 46.01 55.36 -35.21
CA GLN A 229 45.86 54.32 -34.21
C GLN A 229 44.55 54.46 -33.44
N LEU A 230 44.18 55.69 -33.04
CA LEU A 230 42.89 55.98 -32.41
C LEU A 230 41.70 55.69 -33.33
N ARG A 231 41.83 55.95 -34.65
CA ARG A 231 40.80 55.61 -35.64
C ARG A 231 40.57 54.10 -35.72
N GLU A 232 41.63 53.31 -35.73
CA GLU A 232 41.56 51.84 -35.79
C GLU A 232 40.98 51.25 -34.50
N GLU A 233 41.43 51.71 -33.33
CA GLU A 233 40.88 51.31 -32.03
C GLU A 233 39.39 51.64 -31.91
N THR A 234 38.98 52.81 -32.38
CA THR A 234 37.57 53.22 -32.37
C THR A 234 36.71 52.29 -33.24
N GLN A 235 37.22 51.90 -34.42
CA GLN A 235 36.52 50.95 -35.30
C GLN A 235 36.41 49.56 -34.67
N GLU A 236 37.48 49.07 -34.03
CA GLU A 236 37.47 47.78 -33.34
C GLU A 236 36.46 47.77 -32.19
N LEU A 237 36.46 48.80 -31.34
CA LEU A 237 35.50 48.95 -30.24
C LEU A 237 34.06 48.99 -30.77
N GLN A 238 33.83 49.66 -31.90
CA GLN A 238 32.52 49.72 -32.53
C GLN A 238 32.06 48.37 -33.08
N ALA A 239 32.97 47.55 -33.60
CA ALA A 239 32.69 46.19 -34.03
C ALA A 239 32.34 45.27 -32.83
N ARG A 240 33.14 45.34 -31.75
CA ARG A 240 32.86 44.60 -30.49
C ARG A 240 31.51 44.99 -29.89
N LEU A 241 31.16 46.27 -29.90
CA LEU A 241 29.87 46.75 -29.42
C LEU A 241 28.70 46.19 -30.24
N LYS A 242 28.84 46.10 -31.57
CA LYS A 242 27.79 45.51 -32.43
C LYS A 242 27.60 44.02 -32.14
N GLU A 243 28.70 43.28 -31.94
CA GLU A 243 28.63 41.87 -31.60
C GLU A 243 28.03 41.63 -30.21
N GLU A 244 28.40 42.43 -29.21
CA GLU A 244 27.77 42.35 -27.88
C GLU A 244 26.29 42.73 -27.91
N LYS A 245 25.88 43.72 -28.72
CA LYS A 245 24.46 44.00 -28.93
C LYS A 245 23.72 42.81 -29.53
N ARG A 246 24.34 42.10 -30.49
CA ARG A 246 23.76 40.89 -31.09
C ARG A 246 23.67 39.72 -30.09
N ARG A 247 24.66 39.57 -29.21
CA ARG A 247 24.63 38.57 -28.12
C ARG A 247 23.55 38.91 -27.09
N SER A 248 23.45 40.18 -26.71
CA SER A 248 22.43 40.67 -25.78
C SER A 248 21.02 40.36 -26.28
N THR A 249 20.70 40.67 -27.55
CA THR A 249 19.37 40.36 -28.11
C THR A 249 19.10 38.87 -28.21
N ASN A 250 20.14 38.05 -28.43
CA ASN A 250 20.00 36.58 -28.42
C ASN A 250 19.67 36.05 -27.03
N PHE A 251 20.36 36.52 -25.99
CA PHE A 251 20.06 36.16 -24.61
C PHE A 251 18.68 36.66 -24.16
N GLU A 252 18.27 37.85 -24.59
CA GLU A 252 16.95 38.39 -24.32
C GLU A 252 15.83 37.52 -24.92
N LEU A 253 16.02 37.04 -26.16
CA LEU A 253 15.09 36.11 -26.79
C LEU A 253 15.02 34.77 -26.02
N GLN A 254 16.17 34.24 -25.60
CA GLN A 254 16.24 32.99 -24.84
C GLN A 254 15.55 33.14 -23.47
N ALA A 255 15.80 34.24 -22.76
CA ALA A 255 15.14 34.55 -21.50
C ALA A 255 13.62 34.67 -21.66
N SER A 256 13.16 35.33 -22.74
CA SER A 256 11.74 35.43 -23.06
C SER A 256 11.08 34.07 -23.32
N LEU A 257 11.77 33.16 -24.02
CA LEU A 257 11.29 31.81 -24.27
C LEU A 257 11.17 31.00 -22.98
N TYR A 258 12.18 31.03 -22.11
CA TYR A 258 12.13 30.36 -20.82
C TYR A 258 11.04 30.92 -19.92
N GLN A 259 10.90 32.24 -19.85
CA GLN A 259 9.85 32.87 -19.07
C GLN A 259 8.46 32.40 -19.52
N ARG A 260 8.23 32.32 -20.84
CA ARG A 260 6.96 31.82 -21.40
C ARG A 260 6.72 30.34 -21.12
N TYR A 261 7.76 29.51 -21.25
CA TYR A 261 7.68 28.08 -20.94
C TYR A 261 7.30 27.85 -19.47
N MET A 262 7.96 28.57 -18.55
CA MET A 262 7.69 28.50 -17.12
C MET A 262 6.25 28.95 -16.78
N LEU A 263 5.79 30.06 -17.39
CA LEU A 263 4.42 30.55 -17.21
C LEU A 263 3.37 29.55 -17.69
N ASN A 264 3.58 28.95 -18.86
CA ASN A 264 2.65 27.95 -19.41
C ASN A 264 2.58 26.69 -18.53
N HIS A 265 3.74 26.21 -18.05
CA HIS A 265 3.77 25.06 -17.13
C HIS A 265 3.07 25.37 -15.81
N HIS A 266 3.36 26.53 -15.23
CA HIS A 266 2.71 26.96 -13.99
C HIS A 266 1.18 27.04 -14.15
N HIS A 267 0.70 27.57 -15.29
CA HIS A 267 -0.73 27.62 -15.56
C HIS A 267 -1.36 26.23 -15.66
N ALA A 268 -0.74 25.31 -16.41
CA ALA A 268 -1.23 23.95 -16.57
C ALA A 268 -1.26 23.19 -15.22
N ASP A 269 -0.23 23.36 -14.40
CA ASP A 269 -0.19 22.78 -13.05
C ASP A 269 -1.31 23.36 -12.18
N GLN A 270 -1.58 24.66 -12.28
CA GLN A 270 -2.63 25.32 -11.51
C GLN A 270 -4.04 24.90 -11.93
N GLU A 271 -4.28 24.66 -13.22
CA GLU A 271 -5.53 24.04 -13.71
C GLU A 271 -5.71 22.63 -13.14
N LYS A 272 -4.65 21.82 -13.16
CA LYS A 272 -4.68 20.46 -12.61
C LYS A 272 -4.94 20.45 -11.10
N ILE A 273 -4.31 21.36 -10.37
CA ILE A 273 -4.55 21.54 -8.92
C ILE A 273 -6.02 21.90 -8.68
N SER A 274 -6.56 22.87 -9.43
CA SER A 274 -7.96 23.30 -9.28
C SER A 274 -8.96 22.17 -9.55
N GLU A 275 -8.67 21.32 -10.52
CA GLU A 275 -9.52 20.16 -10.84
C GLU A 275 -9.46 19.08 -9.74
N LEU A 276 -8.27 18.81 -9.19
CA LEU A 276 -8.12 17.90 -8.06
C LEU A 276 -8.83 18.43 -6.81
N GLU A 277 -8.73 19.72 -6.51
CA GLU A 277 -9.46 20.35 -5.41
C GLU A 277 -10.97 20.21 -5.58
N ARG A 278 -11.48 20.39 -6.81
CA ARG A 278 -12.90 20.18 -7.14
C ARG A 278 -13.30 18.72 -6.90
N GLN A 279 -12.48 17.76 -7.32
CA GLN A 279 -12.75 16.34 -7.15
C GLN A 279 -12.76 15.93 -5.67
N ILE A 280 -11.80 16.40 -4.88
CA ILE A 280 -11.74 16.17 -3.43
C ILE A 280 -13.00 16.75 -2.76
N LYS A 281 -13.43 17.93 -3.17
CA LYS A 281 -14.63 18.56 -2.62
C LYS A 281 -15.90 17.74 -2.90
N ILE A 282 -16.05 17.21 -4.11
CA ILE A 282 -17.18 16.36 -4.48
C ILE A 282 -17.15 15.05 -3.70
N SER A 283 -16.01 14.36 -3.69
CA SER A 283 -15.86 13.10 -2.95
C SER A 283 -16.12 13.28 -1.45
N SER A 284 -15.70 14.42 -0.88
CA SER A 284 -15.99 14.75 0.52
C SER A 284 -17.49 14.95 0.76
N GLN A 285 -18.19 15.61 -0.17
CA GLN A 285 -19.63 15.80 -0.08
C GLN A 285 -20.38 14.47 -0.19
N ASP A 286 -20.04 13.63 -1.17
CA ASP A 286 -20.64 12.31 -1.38
C ASP A 286 -20.47 11.42 -0.14
N LEU A 287 -19.29 11.47 0.49
CA LEU A 287 -19.03 10.75 1.74
C LEU A 287 -19.94 11.24 2.88
N GLU A 288 -20.14 12.55 3.02
CA GLU A 288 -21.03 13.10 4.03
C GLU A 288 -22.50 12.74 3.77
N ASP A 289 -22.92 12.69 2.52
CA ASP A 289 -24.26 12.24 2.14
C ASP A 289 -24.46 10.75 2.44
N ALA A 290 -23.49 9.90 2.11
CA ALA A 290 -23.51 8.47 2.47
C ALA A 290 -23.58 8.26 3.99
N LYS A 291 -22.87 9.07 4.80
CA LYS A 291 -22.98 9.05 6.26
C LYS A 291 -24.38 9.41 6.76
N ARG A 292 -25.03 10.41 6.15
CA ARG A 292 -26.41 10.80 6.48
C ARG A 292 -27.38 9.66 6.17
N ASP A 293 -27.22 9.02 5.02
CA ASP A 293 -28.07 7.89 4.59
C ASP A 293 -27.89 6.68 5.50
N SER A 294 -26.65 6.31 5.84
CA SER A 294 -26.36 5.24 6.80
C SER A 294 -26.97 5.53 8.18
N SER A 295 -26.85 6.77 8.67
CA SER A 295 -27.48 7.20 9.92
C SER A 295 -29.01 7.09 9.88
N TYR A 296 -29.62 7.46 8.75
CA TYR A 296 -31.06 7.34 8.54
C TYR A 296 -31.51 5.87 8.54
N LEU A 297 -30.82 5.00 7.81
CA LEU A 297 -31.08 3.56 7.76
C LEU A 297 -30.96 2.92 9.15
N LYS A 298 -29.89 3.23 9.90
CA LYS A 298 -29.71 2.78 11.28
C LYS A 298 -30.90 3.17 12.17
N LYS A 299 -31.40 4.41 12.05
CA LYS A 299 -32.60 4.86 12.78
C LYS A 299 -33.88 4.14 12.36
N GLN A 300 -34.01 3.76 11.09
CA GLN A 300 -35.16 2.98 10.61
C GLN A 300 -35.10 1.54 11.13
N MET A 301 -33.93 0.90 11.10
CA MET A 301 -33.72 -0.45 11.62
C MET A 301 -34.07 -0.54 13.11
N ILE A 302 -33.62 0.42 13.93
CA ILE A 302 -33.97 0.49 15.36
C ILE A 302 -35.50 0.61 15.54
N ARG A 303 -36.19 1.38 14.69
CA ARG A 303 -37.66 1.51 14.75
C ARG A 303 -38.36 0.19 14.42
N ILE A 304 -37.85 -0.58 13.46
CA ILE A 304 -38.38 -1.91 13.11
C ILE A 304 -38.15 -2.89 14.26
N LEU A 305 -36.92 -2.94 14.80
CA LEU A 305 -36.58 -3.80 15.94
C LEU A 305 -37.46 -3.53 17.18
N LYS A 306 -37.88 -2.27 17.40
CA LYS A 306 -38.82 -1.92 18.48
C LYS A 306 -40.26 -2.38 18.23
N LYS A 307 -40.65 -2.62 16.98
CA LYS A 307 -42.02 -3.04 16.60
C LYS A 307 -42.15 -4.56 16.50
N LEU A 308 -41.05 -5.29 16.43
CA LEU A 308 -41.07 -6.76 16.53
C LEU A 308 -41.49 -7.14 17.97
N PRO A 309 -42.54 -7.96 18.15
CA PRO A 309 -42.91 -8.42 19.47
C PRO A 309 -41.74 -9.20 20.07
N ARG A 310 -41.37 -8.87 21.31
CA ARG A 310 -40.49 -9.74 22.09
C ARG A 310 -41.21 -11.06 22.21
N ALA A 311 -40.64 -12.13 21.65
CA ALA A 311 -41.06 -13.46 22.01
C ALA A 311 -40.78 -13.61 23.51
N GLU A 312 -41.83 -13.39 24.32
CA GLU A 312 -41.82 -13.60 25.75
C GLU A 312 -41.82 -15.09 26.03
N GLY A 313 -40.82 -15.51 26.82
CA GLY A 313 -40.78 -16.82 27.43
C GLY A 313 -39.43 -17.49 27.30
N LEU A 314 -38.49 -17.15 28.20
CA LEU A 314 -37.71 -18.10 29.01
C LEU A 314 -36.91 -17.31 30.07
N SER A 315 -36.89 -17.88 31.28
CA SER A 315 -36.63 -17.28 32.58
C SER A 315 -35.30 -16.51 32.78
N PRO A 316 -35.26 -15.63 33.81
CA PRO A 316 -34.08 -14.85 34.18
C PRO A 316 -33.13 -15.68 35.05
N ASP A 317 -32.12 -16.30 34.45
CA ASP A 317 -31.03 -16.89 35.23
C ASP A 317 -29.68 -16.90 34.50
N GLN A 318 -29.20 -15.72 34.08
CA GLN A 318 -27.75 -15.51 33.91
C GLN A 318 -27.37 -14.03 33.79
N ALA A 319 -27.55 -13.29 34.89
CA ALA A 319 -26.82 -12.05 35.08
C ALA A 319 -25.40 -12.39 35.54
N LYS A 320 -24.45 -12.51 34.61
CA LYS A 320 -23.01 -12.28 34.85
C LYS A 320 -22.21 -12.33 33.55
N ARG A 321 -21.52 -11.20 33.30
CA ARG A 321 -20.47 -10.94 32.29
C ARG A 321 -21.04 -10.74 30.88
N ASP A 322 -20.89 -9.59 30.23
CA ASP A 322 -19.73 -8.70 30.14
C ASP A 322 -20.12 -7.22 29.91
N GLN A 323 -19.29 -6.33 30.45
CA GLN A 323 -19.12 -4.97 29.96
C GLN A 323 -18.17 -5.03 28.77
N GLN A 324 -18.61 -4.59 27.58
CA GLN A 324 -17.89 -3.65 26.72
C GLN A 324 -18.56 -3.47 25.36
N ASP A 325 -19.04 -2.24 25.17
CA ASP A 325 -18.94 -1.36 24.00
C ASP A 325 -19.38 -1.76 22.58
N PRO A 326 -19.82 -0.75 21.80
CA PRO A 326 -20.78 -0.91 20.72
C PRO A 326 -20.14 -0.53 19.38
N ASP A 327 -19.74 -1.51 18.56
CA ASP A 327 -19.55 -1.24 17.13
C ASP A 327 -19.50 -2.55 16.34
N SER A 328 -20.55 -2.81 15.59
CA SER A 328 -20.47 -3.45 14.27
C SER A 328 -21.84 -3.36 13.61
N CYS A 329 -21.91 -2.59 12.53
CA CYS A 329 -22.98 -2.67 11.54
C CYS A 329 -22.28 -3.17 10.28
N GLU A 330 -22.27 -4.49 10.07
CA GLU A 330 -21.93 -5.04 8.76
C GLU A 330 -23.20 -5.27 7.95
N GLU A 331 -23.19 -4.64 6.79
CA GLU A 331 -24.16 -4.70 5.74
C GLU A 331 -23.75 -5.86 4.80
N ALA A 332 -24.47 -6.97 4.90
CA ALA A 332 -24.39 -8.04 3.92
C ALA A 332 -25.52 -7.87 2.90
N MET A 333 -25.18 -7.72 1.63
CA MET A 333 -26.08 -8.03 0.52
C MET A 333 -25.95 -9.51 0.12
N PRO A 334 -27.03 -10.09 -0.46
CA PRO A 334 -27.33 -11.52 -0.44
C PRO A 334 -27.02 -12.20 -1.81
N PRO A 335 -27.35 -13.50 -2.00
CA PRO A 335 -26.61 -14.43 -2.85
C PRO A 335 -27.15 -14.56 -4.28
N SER A 336 -26.33 -15.14 -5.16
CA SER A 336 -26.72 -15.67 -6.45
C SER A 336 -27.23 -17.11 -6.34
N SER A 337 -28.40 -17.37 -6.92
CA SER A 337 -28.95 -18.70 -7.22
C SER A 337 -29.09 -18.87 -8.73
N SER A 338 -28.79 -20.07 -9.21
CA SER A 338 -28.81 -20.54 -10.60
C SER A 338 -30.22 -21.04 -11.02
N PRO A 339 -30.45 -21.59 -12.24
CA PRO A 339 -31.43 -21.07 -13.19
C PRO A 339 -32.67 -21.96 -13.40
N GLY A 340 -33.80 -21.33 -13.77
CA GLY A 340 -34.96 -22.05 -14.29
C GLY A 340 -36.19 -21.14 -14.47
N ASP A 341 -36.64 -21.05 -15.72
CA ASP A 341 -37.94 -20.58 -16.21
C ASP A 341 -38.18 -19.07 -16.42
N ASN A 342 -38.07 -18.67 -17.70
CA ASN A 342 -38.69 -17.49 -18.33
C ASN A 342 -40.22 -17.65 -18.37
N PRO A 343 -41.03 -16.57 -18.23
CA PRO A 343 -41.29 -15.67 -19.38
C PRO A 343 -41.43 -14.16 -19.09
N VAL A 344 -40.92 -13.38 -20.05
CA VAL A 344 -41.43 -12.11 -20.61
C VAL A 344 -41.19 -10.78 -19.84
N SER A 345 -40.14 -10.11 -20.33
CA SER A 345 -39.94 -8.67 -20.62
C SER A 345 -40.26 -7.57 -19.59
N SER A 346 -39.19 -6.90 -19.15
CA SER A 346 -39.10 -5.43 -19.18
C SER A 346 -37.65 -5.00 -19.41
N SER A 347 -37.45 -4.16 -20.43
CA SER A 347 -36.19 -3.79 -21.05
C SER A 347 -35.36 -2.80 -20.22
N HIS A 348 -34.13 -3.18 -19.86
CA HIS A 348 -33.03 -2.23 -19.66
C HIS A 348 -31.72 -2.88 -20.13
N THR A 349 -31.39 -2.67 -21.40
CA THR A 349 -30.10 -3.03 -21.99
C THR A 349 -29.01 -2.11 -21.41
N SER A 350 -28.01 -2.72 -20.77
CA SER A 350 -26.79 -2.04 -20.36
C SER A 350 -26.04 -1.54 -21.60
N VAL A 351 -25.83 -0.23 -21.69
CA VAL A 351 -25.12 0.46 -22.80
C VAL A 351 -23.67 -0.03 -22.99
N LEU A 352 -23.11 -0.74 -22.00
CA LEU A 352 -21.77 -1.34 -22.08
C LEU A 352 -21.76 -2.67 -22.85
N ASN A 353 -22.91 -3.24 -23.19
CA ASN A 353 -23.00 -4.53 -23.86
C ASN A 353 -22.89 -4.44 -25.40
N GLU A 354 -22.76 -3.23 -25.95
CA GLU A 354 -22.64 -2.95 -27.39
C GLU A 354 -21.24 -2.49 -27.80
N SER A 355 -20.31 -2.30 -26.85
CA SER A 355 -18.94 -1.89 -27.14
C SER A 355 -18.05 -3.12 -27.33
N VAL A 356 -17.38 -3.17 -28.48
CA VAL A 356 -16.43 -4.23 -28.85
C VAL A 356 -15.02 -3.65 -28.79
N LEU A 357 -14.10 -4.39 -28.19
CA LEU A 357 -12.67 -4.10 -28.12
C LEU A 357 -11.94 -5.05 -29.07
N GLU A 358 -11.01 -4.52 -29.84
CA GLU A 358 -10.25 -5.30 -30.81
C GLU A 358 -8.80 -5.51 -30.35
N CYS A 359 -8.25 -6.68 -30.65
CA CYS A 359 -6.82 -6.92 -30.54
C CYS A 359 -6.08 -6.14 -31.65
N PRO A 360 -5.11 -5.27 -31.33
CA PRO A 360 -4.39 -4.48 -32.34
C PRO A 360 -3.52 -5.34 -33.28
N THR A 361 -3.19 -6.57 -32.89
CA THR A 361 -2.32 -7.45 -33.67
C THR A 361 -3.10 -8.32 -34.67
N CYS A 362 -4.21 -8.94 -34.25
CA CYS A 362 -4.98 -9.87 -35.10
C CYS A 362 -6.42 -9.44 -35.39
N GLN A 363 -6.85 -8.27 -34.87
CA GLN A 363 -8.20 -7.71 -35.05
C GLN A 363 -9.34 -8.59 -34.54
N ASN A 364 -9.05 -9.56 -33.67
CA ASN A 364 -10.12 -10.31 -33.01
C ASN A 364 -10.92 -9.38 -32.09
N GLU A 365 -12.24 -9.48 -32.24
CA GLU A 365 -13.25 -8.71 -31.52
C GLU A 365 -13.64 -9.38 -30.21
N TYR A 366 -13.71 -8.59 -29.14
CA TYR A 366 -14.09 -9.03 -27.80
C TYR A 366 -15.14 -8.08 -27.23
N PRO A 367 -16.25 -8.57 -26.65
CA PRO A 367 -17.18 -7.72 -25.93
C PRO A 367 -16.48 -6.98 -24.79
N ALA A 368 -16.79 -5.70 -24.56
CA ALA A 368 -16.21 -4.92 -23.47
C ALA A 368 -16.51 -5.51 -22.07
N SER A 369 -17.61 -6.27 -21.95
CA SER A 369 -17.96 -7.06 -20.76
C SER A 369 -16.99 -8.21 -20.48
N GLU A 370 -16.25 -8.68 -21.50
CA GLU A 370 -15.30 -9.80 -21.46
C GLU A 370 -13.84 -9.35 -21.68
N TYR A 371 -13.49 -8.12 -21.29
CA TYR A 371 -12.13 -7.56 -21.47
C TYR A 371 -10.99 -8.42 -20.90
N ARG A 372 -11.27 -9.28 -19.90
CA ARG A 372 -10.26 -10.22 -19.36
C ARG A 372 -9.84 -11.27 -20.38
N GLU A 373 -10.72 -11.65 -21.30
CA GLU A 373 -10.41 -12.59 -22.37
C GLU A 373 -9.53 -11.96 -23.44
N LEU A 374 -9.77 -10.68 -23.77
CA LEU A 374 -8.87 -9.89 -24.61
C LEU A 374 -7.48 -9.79 -23.98
N LEU A 375 -7.36 -9.54 -22.67
CA LEU A 375 -6.05 -9.47 -22.00
C LEU A 375 -5.27 -10.79 -22.09
N LYS A 376 -5.93 -11.93 -21.86
CA LYS A 376 -5.32 -13.27 -22.06
C LYS A 376 -4.92 -13.51 -23.52
N HIS A 377 -5.74 -13.04 -24.44
CA HIS A 377 -5.43 -13.13 -25.86
C HIS A 377 -4.22 -12.26 -26.24
N LEU A 378 -4.10 -11.04 -25.71
CA LEU A 378 -2.96 -10.15 -25.93
C LEU A 378 -1.65 -10.75 -25.42
N GLU A 379 -1.67 -11.48 -24.30
CA GLU A 379 -0.49 -12.18 -23.78
C GLU A 379 0.05 -13.23 -24.76
N ILE A 380 -0.82 -13.88 -25.53
CA ILE A 380 -0.45 -14.89 -26.53
C ILE A 380 -0.18 -14.25 -27.90
N CYS A 381 -0.89 -13.18 -28.23
CA CYS A 381 -0.84 -12.54 -29.53
C CYS A 381 0.33 -11.54 -29.68
N LEU A 382 1.07 -11.28 -28.61
CA LEU A 382 2.30 -10.47 -28.60
C LEU A 382 3.58 -11.31 -28.73
N GLU A 383 3.49 -12.64 -28.72
CA GLU A 383 4.52 -13.56 -29.21
C GLU A 383 4.37 -13.79 -30.72
#